data_AF-A0AB74DHX5-F1
#
_entry.id   AF-A0AB74DHX5-F1
#
_cell.length_a   1.000
_cell.length_b   1.000
_cell.length_c   1.000
_cell.angle_alpha   90.00
_cell.angle_beta   90.00
_cell.angle_gamma   90.00
#
_symmetry.space_group_name_H-M   'P 1'
#
loop_
_entity.id
_entity.type
_entity.pdbx_description
1 polymer ?
#
loop_
_entity_poly.entity_id
_entity_poly.type
_entity_poly.pdbx_seq_one_letter_code
_entity_poly.pdbx_strand_id
1 'polypeptide(L)'
;MNEDVAFYPGGPTAYLDDKDIAPRPVRVFAGTGDDYTPIAPCRAYVERLKAAGRDVSLTEYPGARPVFDGRAFNPSLTLPKAQTRRHCRLAENDLGQVINTDTRQPFSYADACVERGATIGYDEKAAADARKAVAAFVAETLKPAR
;
A
#
# COMPACT_ATOMS: atom_id res chain seq x y z
N MET A 1 -3.67 13.63 14.87
CA MET A 1 -2.44 13.30 14.11
C MET A 1 -2.47 14.16 12.86
N ASN A 2 -1.43 14.97 12.63
CA ASN A 2 -1.40 15.96 11.54
C ASN A 2 -0.67 15.42 10.31
N GLU A 3 -0.43 14.11 10.27
CA GLU A 3 0.38 13.42 9.29
C GLU A 3 -0.11 11.97 9.13
N ASP A 4 0.14 11.35 7.98
CA ASP A 4 -0.12 9.93 7.74
C ASP A 4 1.14 9.21 7.25
N VAL A 5 1.38 8.04 7.82
CA VAL A 5 2.43 7.12 7.40
C VAL A 5 1.77 5.79 7.05
N ALA A 6 1.99 5.32 5.83
CA ALA A 6 1.44 4.06 5.34
C ALA A 6 2.56 3.11 4.90
N PHE A 7 2.54 1.89 5.43
CA PHE A 7 3.45 0.83 5.03
C PHE A 7 2.68 -0.19 4.19
N TYR A 8 3.23 -0.54 3.02
CA TYR A 8 2.68 -1.50 2.06
C TYR A 8 1.14 -1.40 1.87
N PRO A 9 0.54 -0.20 1.66
CA PRO A 9 -0.92 -0.03 1.57
C PRO A 9 -1.50 -0.50 0.22
N GLY A 10 -0.78 -1.36 -0.50
CA GLY A 10 -1.12 -1.74 -1.87
C GLY A 10 -2.46 -2.48 -1.94
N GLY A 11 -3.17 -2.28 -3.05
CA GLY A 11 -4.42 -2.98 -3.35
C GLY A 11 -4.93 -2.58 -4.73
N PRO A 12 -5.64 -3.46 -5.44
CA PRO A 12 -6.08 -3.19 -6.81
C PRO A 12 -7.36 -2.32 -6.89
N THR A 13 -7.94 -1.92 -5.76
CA THR A 13 -9.23 -1.24 -5.74
C THR A 13 -9.07 0.26 -5.99
N ALA A 14 -9.73 0.76 -7.03
CA ALA A 14 -9.94 2.20 -7.23
C ALA A 14 -11.28 2.61 -6.60
N TYR A 15 -11.26 3.57 -5.67
CA TYR A 15 -12.49 4.12 -5.08
C TYR A 15 -12.87 5.42 -5.77
N LEU A 16 -14.16 5.77 -5.79
CA LEU A 16 -14.64 6.95 -6.52
C LEU A 16 -14.02 8.25 -5.97
N ASP A 17 -13.94 8.33 -4.65
CA ASP A 17 -13.41 9.49 -3.93
C ASP A 17 -11.97 9.28 -3.42
N ASP A 18 -11.19 8.38 -4.06
CA ASP A 18 -9.84 8.04 -3.60
C ASP A 18 -8.86 9.24 -3.61
N LYS A 19 -9.19 10.33 -4.31
CA LYS A 19 -8.41 11.58 -4.30
C LYS A 19 -8.77 12.52 -3.15
N ASP A 20 -9.92 12.32 -2.49
CA ASP A 20 -10.37 13.18 -1.40
C ASP A 20 -9.83 12.71 -0.05
N ILE A 21 -8.52 12.83 0.09
CA ILE A 21 -7.85 12.61 1.38
C ILE A 21 -7.75 13.91 2.17
N ALA A 22 -7.66 13.77 3.49
CA ALA A 22 -7.41 14.89 4.39
C ALA A 22 -6.20 15.73 3.90
N PRO A 23 -6.24 17.07 3.99
CA PRO A 23 -5.21 17.96 3.46
C PRO A 23 -3.98 18.00 4.38
N ARG A 24 -3.32 16.85 4.53
CA ARG A 24 -2.12 16.66 5.35
C ARG A 24 -1.08 15.81 4.63
N PRO A 25 0.21 15.96 4.95
CA PRO A 25 1.26 15.18 4.31
C PRO A 25 1.10 13.67 4.55
N VAL A 26 1.28 12.89 3.48
CA VAL A 26 1.24 11.42 3.49
C VAL A 26 2.58 10.86 3.01
N ARG A 27 3.15 9.91 3.76
CA ARG A 27 4.36 9.19 3.36
C ARG A 27 4.08 7.70 3.24
N VAL A 28 4.21 7.18 2.03
CA VAL A 28 3.98 5.78 1.71
C VAL A 28 5.32 5.06 1.55
N PHE A 29 5.43 3.87 2.12
CA PHE A 29 6.62 3.03 2.11
C PHE A 29 6.26 1.63 1.63
N ALA A 30 6.85 1.16 0.53
CA ALA A 30 6.50 -0.13 -0.04
C ALA A 30 7.70 -0.83 -0.70
N GLY A 31 7.66 -2.16 -0.73
CA GLY A 31 8.66 -2.98 -1.39
C GLY A 31 8.30 -3.27 -2.84
N THR A 32 9.29 -3.29 -3.72
CA THR A 32 9.08 -3.66 -5.14
C THR A 32 9.01 -5.17 -5.37
N GLY A 33 9.45 -5.97 -4.40
CA GLY A 33 9.32 -7.43 -4.42
C GLY A 33 7.97 -7.92 -3.91
N ASP A 34 7.03 -7.04 -3.58
CA ASP A 34 5.75 -7.40 -2.99
C ASP A 34 4.90 -8.27 -3.95
N ASP A 35 4.73 -9.56 -3.60
CA ASP A 35 3.89 -10.52 -4.32
C ASP A 35 2.48 -10.69 -3.69
N TYR A 36 2.22 -9.95 -2.61
CA TYR A 36 0.93 -9.92 -1.93
C TYR A 36 0.08 -8.75 -2.46
N THR A 37 0.63 -7.55 -2.41
CA THR A 37 0.02 -6.29 -2.79
C THR A 37 0.96 -5.51 -3.72
N PRO A 38 1.05 -5.90 -5.01
CA PRO A 38 2.07 -5.38 -5.91
C PRO A 38 2.15 -3.85 -5.95
N ILE A 39 3.36 -3.35 -6.18
CA ILE A 39 3.67 -1.92 -6.12
C ILE A 39 2.93 -1.08 -7.17
N ALA A 40 2.53 -1.67 -8.31
CA ALA A 40 1.98 -0.94 -9.44
C ALA A 40 0.66 -0.19 -9.12
N PRO A 41 -0.38 -0.81 -8.51
CA PRO A 41 -1.54 -0.08 -8.03
C PRO A 41 -1.21 1.06 -7.06
N CYS A 42 -0.25 0.86 -6.14
CA CYS A 42 0.17 1.88 -5.19
C CYS A 42 0.80 3.09 -5.90
N ARG A 43 1.71 2.87 -6.86
CA ARG A 43 2.27 3.93 -7.72
C ARG A 43 1.16 4.71 -8.42
N ALA A 44 0.24 4.01 -9.07
CA ALA A 44 -0.85 4.66 -9.80
C ALA A 44 -1.72 5.52 -8.89
N TYR A 45 -1.99 5.07 -7.65
CA TYR A 45 -2.75 5.82 -6.67
C TYR A 45 -2.01 7.08 -6.19
N VAL A 46 -0.74 6.94 -5.82
CA VAL A 46 0.10 8.07 -5.39
C VAL A 46 0.22 9.11 -6.51
N GLU A 47 0.35 8.71 -7.76
CA GLU A 47 0.40 9.66 -8.89
C GLU A 47 -0.94 10.39 -9.09
N ARG A 48 -2.09 9.73 -8.92
CA ARG A 48 -3.41 10.42 -8.94
C ARG A 48 -3.53 11.45 -7.83
N LEU A 49 -3.07 11.13 -6.63
CA LEU A 49 -3.08 12.05 -5.48
C LEU A 49 -2.16 13.26 -5.70
N LYS A 50 -0.94 13.05 -6.22
CA LYS A 50 -0.04 14.15 -6.58
C LYS A 50 -0.66 15.05 -7.64
N ALA A 51 -1.26 14.47 -8.69
CA ALA A 51 -1.94 15.22 -9.74
C ALA A 51 -3.14 16.03 -9.20
N ALA A 52 -3.76 15.58 -8.10
CA ALA A 52 -4.80 16.31 -7.38
C ALA A 52 -4.27 17.34 -6.37
N GLY A 53 -2.96 17.61 -6.35
CA GLY A 53 -2.34 18.61 -5.47
C GLY A 53 -2.17 18.16 -4.01
N ARG A 54 -2.25 16.85 -3.72
CA ARG A 54 -2.01 16.33 -2.37
C ARG A 54 -0.51 16.18 -2.11
N ASP A 55 -0.09 16.49 -0.88
CA ASP A 55 1.27 16.21 -0.41
C ASP A 55 1.40 14.72 -0.08
N VAL A 56 1.78 13.92 -1.08
CA VAL A 56 2.04 12.49 -0.92
C VAL A 56 3.36 12.10 -1.58
N SER A 57 4.12 11.23 -0.92
CA SER A 57 5.30 10.60 -1.51
C SER A 57 5.25 9.08 -1.37
N LEU A 58 5.86 8.38 -2.33
CA LEU A 58 6.09 6.94 -2.29
C LEU A 58 7.60 6.70 -2.23
N THR A 59 8.05 6.02 -1.18
CA THR A 59 9.40 5.48 -1.05
C THR A 59 9.36 4.00 -1.36
N GLU A 60 10.11 3.59 -2.38
CA GLU A 60 10.18 2.21 -2.82
C GLU A 60 11.48 1.54 -2.39
N TYR A 61 11.37 0.34 -1.84
CA TYR A 61 12.52 -0.47 -1.45
C TYR A 61 12.73 -1.60 -2.47
N PRO A 62 13.85 -1.60 -3.22
CA PRO A 62 14.18 -2.66 -4.18
C PRO A 62 14.17 -4.05 -3.53
N GLY A 63 13.42 -5.00 -4.10
CA GLY A 63 13.37 -6.40 -3.64
C GLY A 63 12.62 -6.68 -2.33
N ALA A 64 12.35 -5.67 -1.51
CA ALA A 64 11.65 -5.84 -0.24
C ALA A 64 10.23 -6.39 -0.45
N ARG A 65 9.78 -7.21 0.51
CA ARG A 65 8.43 -7.82 0.59
C ARG A 65 7.55 -7.02 1.58
N PRO A 66 6.24 -7.30 1.68
CA PRO A 66 5.46 -6.84 2.83
C PRO A 66 6.12 -7.25 4.14
N VAL A 67 5.91 -6.43 5.18
CA VAL A 67 6.48 -6.67 6.51
C VAL A 67 8.01 -6.62 6.52
N PHE A 68 8.61 -5.84 5.60
CA PHE A 68 10.06 -5.61 5.53
C PHE A 68 10.65 -5.02 6.82
N ASP A 69 9.83 -4.36 7.63
CA ASP A 69 10.21 -3.75 8.91
C ASP A 69 10.07 -4.72 10.11
N GLY A 70 9.46 -5.89 9.91
CA GLY A 70 9.20 -6.88 10.96
C GLY A 70 10.34 -7.88 11.14
N ARG A 71 11.27 -7.58 12.07
CA ARG A 71 12.46 -8.40 12.38
C ARG A 71 12.17 -9.88 12.67
N ALA A 72 10.97 -10.23 13.13
CA ALA A 72 10.54 -11.60 13.38
C ALA A 72 10.45 -12.46 12.10
N PHE A 73 10.36 -11.85 10.92
CA PHE A 73 10.25 -12.54 9.63
C PHE A 73 11.60 -12.63 8.92
N ASN A 74 12.63 -13.03 9.67
CA ASN A 74 13.96 -13.38 9.18
C ASN A 74 14.30 -14.83 9.58
N PRO A 75 14.32 -15.80 8.64
CA PRO A 75 14.13 -15.64 7.20
C PRO A 75 12.68 -15.31 6.82
N SER A 76 12.47 -14.91 5.57
CA SER A 76 11.13 -14.66 5.02
C SER A 76 10.21 -15.89 5.15
N LEU A 77 8.90 -15.63 5.26
CA LEU A 77 7.86 -16.64 5.41
C LEU A 77 6.88 -16.59 4.23
N THR A 78 6.74 -17.73 3.54
CA THR A 78 5.67 -17.92 2.54
C THR A 78 4.39 -18.36 3.24
N LEU A 79 3.29 -17.68 2.93
CA LEU A 79 1.95 -17.95 3.42
C LEU A 79 1.11 -18.59 2.30
N PRO A 80 1.13 -19.92 2.11
CA PRO A 80 0.52 -20.58 0.95
C PRO A 80 -1.01 -20.44 0.89
N LYS A 81 -1.65 -20.16 2.02
CA LYS A 81 -3.11 -19.98 2.11
C LYS A 81 -3.56 -18.51 2.08
N ALA A 82 -2.62 -17.56 2.12
CA ALA A 82 -2.96 -16.14 2.06
C ALA A 82 -3.61 -15.83 0.71
N GLN A 83 -4.81 -15.24 0.74
CA GLN A 83 -5.53 -14.84 -0.48
C GLN A 83 -5.05 -13.46 -0.92
N THR A 84 -4.74 -13.32 -2.19
CA THR A 84 -4.24 -12.09 -2.78
C THR A 84 -5.08 -11.70 -3.98
N ARG A 85 -5.26 -10.40 -4.13
CA ARG A 85 -5.99 -9.77 -5.22
C ARG A 85 -5.03 -9.16 -6.26
N ARG A 86 -3.75 -9.59 -6.27
CA ARG A 86 -2.66 -9.03 -7.09
C ARG A 86 -2.98 -8.92 -8.59
N HIS A 87 -3.89 -9.75 -9.09
CA HIS A 87 -4.32 -9.78 -10.49
C HIS A 87 -5.78 -9.37 -10.71
N CYS A 88 -6.49 -8.97 -9.65
CA CYS A 88 -7.84 -8.45 -9.78
C CYS A 88 -7.81 -7.00 -10.29
N ARG A 89 -8.83 -6.62 -11.07
CA ARG A 89 -9.11 -5.22 -11.41
C ARG A 89 -10.41 -4.82 -10.71
N LEU A 90 -10.30 -4.00 -9.67
CA LEU A 90 -11.43 -3.71 -8.79
C LEU A 90 -11.72 -2.20 -8.79
N ALA A 91 -13.00 -1.84 -8.77
CA ALA A 91 -13.43 -0.46 -8.65
C ALA A 91 -14.70 -0.37 -7.79
N GLU A 92 -14.88 0.75 -7.11
CA GLU A 92 -16.16 1.12 -6.52
C GLU A 92 -17.13 1.59 -7.63
N ASN A 93 -18.40 1.17 -7.55
CA ASN A 93 -19.47 1.66 -8.42
C ASN A 93 -20.31 2.75 -7.73
N ASP A 94 -21.23 3.39 -8.47
CA ASP A 94 -22.10 4.45 -7.95
C ASP A 94 -23.08 4.00 -6.84
N LEU A 95 -23.17 2.69 -6.58
CA LEU A 95 -23.94 2.11 -5.48
C LEU A 95 -23.07 1.86 -4.23
N GLY A 96 -21.80 2.28 -4.23
CA GLY A 96 -20.85 2.05 -3.14
C GLY A 96 -20.36 0.60 -3.04
N GLN A 97 -20.51 -0.20 -4.09
CA GLN A 97 -20.05 -1.59 -4.11
C GLN A 97 -18.69 -1.70 -4.80
N VAL A 98 -17.78 -2.49 -4.23
CA VAL A 98 -16.59 -2.92 -4.97
C VAL A 98 -17.01 -3.99 -5.99
N ILE A 99 -16.77 -3.72 -7.26
CA ILE A 99 -17.00 -4.61 -8.38
C ILE A 99 -15.67 -5.10 -8.97
N ASN A 100 -15.70 -6.28 -9.56
CA ASN A 100 -14.65 -6.71 -10.49
C ASN A 100 -14.95 -6.12 -11.87
N THR A 101 -14.04 -5.29 -12.38
CA THR A 101 -14.29 -4.55 -13.64
C THR A 101 -14.23 -5.45 -14.87
N ASP A 102 -13.61 -6.62 -14.78
CA ASP A 102 -13.58 -7.61 -15.86
C ASP A 102 -14.94 -8.32 -15.99
N THR A 103 -15.61 -8.62 -14.87
CA THR A 103 -16.90 -9.34 -14.86
C THR A 103 -18.12 -8.43 -14.73
N ARG A 104 -17.92 -7.19 -14.27
CA ARG A 104 -18.95 -6.22 -13.89
C ARG A 104 -19.92 -6.73 -12.82
N GLN A 105 -19.47 -7.69 -12.02
CA GLN A 105 -20.21 -8.22 -10.87
C GLN A 105 -19.64 -7.69 -9.56
N PRO A 106 -20.42 -7.66 -8.47
CA PRO A 106 -19.89 -7.44 -7.13
C PRO A 106 -18.71 -8.37 -6.87
N PHE A 107 -17.60 -7.81 -6.39
CA PHE A 107 -16.39 -8.57 -6.10
C PHE A 107 -16.65 -9.60 -5.00
N SER A 108 -16.13 -10.81 -5.21
CA SER A 108 -16.07 -11.85 -4.19
C SER A 108 -14.66 -12.44 -4.12
N TYR A 109 -14.30 -12.98 -2.96
CA TYR A 109 -13.08 -13.78 -2.82
C TYR A 109 -13.12 -15.13 -3.57
N ALA A 110 -14.26 -15.44 -4.20
CA ALA A 110 -14.43 -16.54 -5.14
C ALA A 110 -14.09 -16.16 -6.60
N ASP A 111 -13.82 -14.88 -6.89
CA ASP A 111 -13.47 -14.43 -8.23
C ASP A 111 -12.21 -15.12 -8.74
N ALA A 112 -12.18 -15.45 -10.03
CA ALA A 112 -11.07 -16.17 -10.65
C ALA A 112 -9.72 -15.43 -10.59
N CYS A 113 -9.73 -14.10 -10.42
CA CYS A 113 -8.53 -13.28 -10.26
C CYS A 113 -7.90 -13.38 -8.85
N VAL A 114 -8.61 -13.98 -7.89
CA VAL A 114 -8.14 -14.16 -6.52
C VAL A 114 -7.23 -15.38 -6.48
N GLU A 115 -5.97 -15.14 -6.13
CA GLU A 115 -4.96 -16.18 -6.04
C GLU A 115 -4.61 -16.45 -4.58
N ARG A 116 -3.78 -17.49 -4.37
CA ARG A 116 -3.21 -17.80 -3.06
C ARG A 116 -1.69 -17.77 -3.10
N GLY A 117 -1.10 -17.63 -1.92
CA GLY A 117 0.35 -17.58 -1.76
C GLY A 117 0.85 -16.14 -1.81
N ALA A 118 1.54 -15.75 -0.74
CA ALA A 118 2.24 -14.48 -0.61
C ALA A 118 3.46 -14.68 0.29
N THR A 119 4.45 -13.81 0.17
CA THR A 119 5.68 -13.86 0.96
C THR A 119 5.78 -12.60 1.81
N ILE A 120 5.97 -12.77 3.11
CA ILE A 120 6.34 -11.68 4.02
C ILE A 120 7.78 -11.87 4.45
N GLY A 121 8.52 -10.79 4.70
CA GLY A 121 9.92 -10.95 5.07
C GLY A 121 10.61 -9.67 5.43
N TYR A 122 11.40 -9.73 6.50
CA TYR A 122 12.27 -8.67 6.95
C TYR A 122 13.33 -8.34 5.90
N ASP A 123 13.59 -7.05 5.71
CA ASP A 123 14.72 -6.52 4.96
C ASP A 123 15.40 -5.46 5.82
N GLU A 124 16.65 -5.73 6.22
CA GLU A 124 17.37 -4.88 7.17
C GLU A 124 17.59 -3.47 6.65
N LYS A 125 17.91 -3.34 5.36
CA LYS A 125 18.17 -2.04 4.74
C LYS A 125 16.87 -1.25 4.62
N ALA A 126 15.81 -1.87 4.08
CA ALA A 126 14.50 -1.23 3.95
C ALA A 126 13.95 -0.80 5.31
N ALA A 127 14.08 -1.65 6.34
CA ALA A 127 13.66 -1.33 7.70
C ALA A 127 14.43 -0.13 8.28
N ALA A 128 15.75 -0.09 8.13
CA ALA A 128 16.58 1.01 8.62
C ALA A 128 16.26 2.33 7.89
N ASP A 129 16.15 2.28 6.57
CA ASP A 129 15.84 3.45 5.74
C ASP A 129 14.43 3.98 6.03
N ALA A 130 13.44 3.10 6.20
CA ALA A 130 12.07 3.49 6.55
C ALA A 130 11.99 4.13 7.94
N ARG A 131 12.67 3.54 8.94
CA ARG A 131 12.74 4.12 10.29
C ARG A 131 13.34 5.53 10.26
N LYS A 132 14.42 5.73 9.51
CA LYS A 132 15.04 7.04 9.33
C LYS A 132 14.08 8.05 8.67
N ALA A 133 13.40 7.64 7.60
CA ALA A 133 12.45 8.49 6.89
C ALA A 133 11.24 8.88 7.74
N VAL A 134 10.67 7.92 8.48
CA VAL A 134 9.56 8.18 9.41
C VAL A 134 10.00 9.12 10.53
N ALA A 135 11.17 8.89 11.14
CA ALA A 135 11.68 9.77 12.19
C ALA A 135 11.88 11.20 11.70
N ALA A 136 12.44 11.37 10.50
CA ALA A 136 12.61 12.69 9.88
C ALA A 136 11.26 13.37 9.62
N PHE A 137 10.29 12.63 9.07
CA PHE A 137 8.97 13.15 8.78
C PHE A 137 8.22 13.59 10.05
N VAL A 138 8.23 12.74 11.08
CA VAL A 138 7.63 13.06 12.38
C VAL A 138 8.28 14.31 13.00
N ALA A 139 9.60 14.43 12.94
CA ALA A 139 10.30 15.61 13.46
C ALA A 139 9.95 16.90 12.70
N GLU A 140 9.65 16.80 11.41
CA GLU A 140 9.24 17.94 10.57
C GLU A 140 7.79 18.38 10.85
N THR A 141 6.88 17.41 11.03
CA THR A 141 5.44 17.66 11.13
C THR A 141 4.94 17.86 12.55
N LEU A 142 5.49 17.14 13.53
CA LEU A 142 5.14 17.30 14.95
C LEU A 142 6.01 18.38 15.59
N LYS A 143 5.58 19.64 15.44
CA LYS A 143 6.13 20.74 16.24
C LYS A 143 5.44 20.77 17.61
N PRO A 144 6.16 21.04 18.71
CA PRO A 144 5.53 21.28 19.99
C PRO A 144 4.47 22.37 19.85
N ALA A 145 3.28 22.14 20.40
CA ALA A 145 2.30 23.20 20.57
C ALA A 145 2.97 24.32 21.38
N ARG A 146 2.98 25.53 20.82
CA ARG A 146 3.39 26.73 21.56
C ARG A 146 2.37 27.09 22.63
#